data_AF-A0A7C3NBH1-F1
#
_entry.id   AF-A0A7C3NBH1-F1
#
_cell.length_a   1.000
_cell.length_b   1.000
_cell.length_c   1.000
_cell.angle_alpha   90.00
_cell.angle_beta   90.00
_cell.angle_gamma   90.00
#
_symmetry.space_group_name_H-M   'P 1'
#
loop_
_entity.id
_entity.type
_entity.pdbx_description
1 polymer ?
#
loop_
_entity_poly.entity_id
_entity_poly.type
_entity_poly.pdbx_seq_one_letter_code
_entity_poly.pdbx_strand_id
1 'polypeptide(L)'
;MSEEEEGSGTGRIGLWERNLNHIVKHPFFGMGPAGYAVYNMSYHPEDARSTHNNYFDIVAQTGLIGLGVFIWMFIVFIRTGNKAGQLLSGHRNFEEAFANATVGGSVSALVAMMLGDWVLPFAYNQGIGSFDNALYTWLFIGCMVSLYHIVNARENELYKAPPADPSKVISISRI
;
A
#
# COMPACT_ATOMS: atom_id res chain seq x y z
N MET A 1 29.59 -8.85 24.81
CA MET A 1 29.21 -8.15 23.55
C MET A 1 28.28 -7.04 23.99
N SER A 2 28.64 -5.78 23.75
CA SER A 2 27.95 -4.61 24.29
C SER A 2 26.60 -4.38 23.61
N GLU A 3 25.64 -3.87 24.39
CA GLU A 3 24.28 -3.43 24.02
C GLU A 3 24.25 -2.43 22.83
N GLU A 4 25.40 -1.92 22.38
CA GLU A 4 25.53 -1.00 21.24
C GLU A 4 25.30 -1.67 19.86
N GLU A 5 25.43 -3.00 19.72
CA GLU A 5 25.12 -3.69 18.46
C GLU A 5 23.61 -3.90 18.24
N GLU A 6 22.79 -3.77 19.28
CA GLU A 6 21.35 -4.02 19.23
C GLU A 6 20.57 -2.96 18.43
N GLY A 7 21.11 -1.73 18.33
CA GLY A 7 20.56 -0.64 17.55
C GLY A 7 21.18 -0.43 16.16
N SER A 8 22.24 -1.18 15.83
CA SER A 8 23.01 -0.99 14.60
C SER A 8 22.37 -1.67 13.40
N GLY A 9 22.35 -1.01 12.23
CA GLY A 9 21.90 -1.58 10.96
C GLY A 9 22.60 -2.90 10.59
N THR A 10 23.78 -3.19 11.16
CA THR A 10 24.49 -4.48 11.01
C THR A 10 23.75 -5.67 11.65
N GLY A 11 23.04 -5.47 12.77
CA GLY A 11 22.22 -6.51 13.38
C GLY A 11 21.02 -6.93 12.54
N ARG A 12 20.47 -6.00 11.73
CA ARG A 12 19.31 -6.26 10.84
C ARG A 12 19.67 -7.11 9.64
N ILE A 13 20.87 -6.94 9.08
CA ILE A 13 21.34 -7.74 7.94
C ILE A 13 21.39 -9.22 8.31
N GLY A 14 21.90 -9.57 9.50
CA GLY A 14 21.90 -10.95 9.98
C GLY A 14 20.50 -11.54 10.16
N LEU A 15 19.55 -10.74 10.64
CA LEU A 15 18.14 -11.15 10.74
C LEU A 15 17.51 -11.39 9.37
N TRP A 16 17.82 -10.55 8.38
CA TRP A 16 17.33 -10.71 7.02
C TRP A 16 17.92 -11.94 6.33
N GLU A 17 19.22 -12.19 6.48
CA GLU A 17 19.88 -13.39 5.95
C GLU A 17 19.27 -14.66 6.54
N ARG A 18 19.01 -14.66 7.85
CA ARG A 18 18.34 -15.75 8.52
C ARG A 18 16.90 -15.95 8.03
N ASN A 19 16.14 -14.87 7.87
CA ASN A 19 14.78 -14.92 7.32
C ASN A 19 14.79 -15.52 5.90
N LEU A 20 15.74 -15.12 5.04
CA LEU A 20 15.93 -15.68 3.71
C LEU A 20 16.23 -17.18 3.74
N ASN A 21 17.09 -17.64 4.65
CA ASN A 21 17.39 -19.07 4.82
C ASN A 21 16.15 -19.91 5.18
N HIS A 22 15.17 -19.31 5.85
CA HIS A 22 13.86 -19.95 6.09
C HIS A 22 12.95 -19.86 4.85
N ILE A 23 12.89 -18.71 4.18
CA ILE A 23 12.11 -18.51 2.94
C ILE A 23 12.48 -19.52 1.86
N VAL A 24 13.78 -19.80 1.66
CA VAL A 24 14.23 -20.73 0.60
C VAL A 24 13.67 -22.14 0.79
N LYS A 25 13.31 -22.53 2.01
CA LYS A 25 12.67 -23.83 2.31
C LYS A 25 11.17 -23.83 1.98
N HIS A 26 10.54 -22.65 1.88
CA HIS A 26 9.11 -22.46 1.64
C HIS A 26 8.82 -21.35 0.60
N PRO A 27 9.37 -21.41 -0.62
CA PRO A 27 9.47 -20.24 -1.50
C PRO A 27 8.12 -19.77 -2.07
N PHE A 28 7.17 -20.67 -2.29
CA PHE A 28 5.92 -20.33 -2.99
C PHE A 28 4.83 -19.79 -2.08
N PHE A 29 4.59 -20.46 -0.95
CA PHE A 29 3.48 -20.17 -0.03
C PHE A 29 3.95 -19.65 1.33
N GLY A 30 5.26 -19.59 1.58
CA GLY A 30 5.81 -19.19 2.86
C GLY A 30 5.49 -20.19 3.97
N MET A 31 5.67 -19.73 5.20
CA MET A 31 5.51 -20.52 6.44
C MET A 31 4.12 -20.37 7.06
N GLY A 32 3.20 -19.63 6.40
CA GLY A 32 1.86 -19.34 6.91
C GLY A 32 1.81 -18.16 7.89
N PRO A 33 0.61 -17.82 8.38
CA PRO A 33 0.38 -16.67 9.26
C PRO A 33 1.25 -16.71 10.51
N ALA A 34 2.00 -15.64 10.77
CA ALA A 34 2.98 -15.55 11.86
C ALA A 34 4.06 -16.66 11.87
N GLY A 35 4.24 -17.39 10.76
CA GLY A 35 5.15 -18.52 10.66
C GLY A 35 6.60 -18.14 10.94
N TYR A 36 7.05 -16.96 10.49
CA TYR A 36 8.40 -16.47 10.77
C TYR A 36 8.66 -16.35 12.28
N ALA A 37 7.75 -15.75 13.05
CA ALA A 37 7.92 -15.59 14.49
C ALA A 37 8.03 -16.94 15.22
N VAL A 38 7.20 -17.92 14.82
CA VAL A 38 7.23 -19.28 15.37
C VAL A 38 8.56 -19.97 15.05
N TYR A 39 9.01 -19.92 13.79
CA TYR A 39 10.30 -20.49 13.39
C TYR A 39 11.45 -19.79 14.10
N ASN A 40 11.42 -18.46 14.18
CA ASN A 40 12.49 -17.67 14.75
C ASN A 40 12.67 -17.98 16.24
N MET A 41 11.57 -18.02 17.00
CA MET A 41 11.59 -18.38 18.42
C MET A 41 11.92 -19.86 18.67
N SER A 42 11.57 -20.77 17.74
CA SER A 42 11.87 -22.20 17.90
C SER A 42 13.34 -22.53 17.70
N TYR A 43 13.98 -21.90 16.71
CA TYR A 43 15.37 -22.20 16.36
C TYR A 43 16.37 -21.30 17.10
N HIS A 44 15.95 -20.13 17.55
CA HIS A 44 16.82 -19.18 18.27
C HIS A 44 16.01 -18.41 19.33
N PRO A 45 15.62 -19.09 20.42
CA PRO A 45 14.83 -18.49 21.50
C PRO A 45 15.54 -17.30 22.18
N GLU A 46 16.86 -17.18 22.04
CA GLU A 46 17.68 -16.09 22.55
C GLU A 46 17.55 -14.77 21.78
N ASP A 47 17.00 -14.77 20.57
CA ASP A 47 16.90 -13.58 19.71
C ASP A 47 15.47 -13.40 19.16
N ALA A 48 14.66 -12.66 19.91
CA ALA A 48 13.25 -12.39 19.60
C ALA A 48 13.05 -11.20 18.63
N ARG A 49 14.11 -10.69 17.99
CA ARG A 49 14.01 -9.52 17.12
C ARG A 49 13.30 -9.85 15.80
N SER A 50 12.49 -8.91 15.33
CA SER A 50 11.83 -8.98 14.02
C SER A 50 12.63 -8.27 12.93
N THR A 51 12.42 -8.67 11.67
CA THR A 51 13.03 -8.07 10.49
C THR A 51 12.64 -6.60 10.25
N HIS A 52 11.50 -6.14 10.81
CA HIS A 52 10.95 -4.79 10.62
C HIS A 52 11.02 -4.29 9.18
N ASN A 53 10.72 -5.19 8.25
CA ASN A 53 10.74 -4.93 6.83
C ASN A 53 9.61 -5.76 6.23
N ASN A 54 8.55 -5.04 5.86
CA ASN A 54 7.30 -5.64 5.45
C ASN A 54 7.48 -6.58 4.24
N TYR A 55 8.48 -6.36 3.37
CA TYR A 55 8.77 -7.25 2.25
C TYR A 55 9.25 -8.63 2.70
N PHE A 56 10.20 -8.69 3.64
CA PHE A 56 10.65 -9.97 4.20
C PHE A 56 9.51 -10.68 4.92
N ASP A 57 8.68 -9.94 5.65
CA ASP A 57 7.55 -10.51 6.38
C ASP A 57 6.46 -11.06 5.46
N ILE A 58 6.14 -10.36 4.35
CA ILE A 58 5.21 -10.85 3.33
C ILE A 58 5.73 -12.14 2.72
N VAL A 59 6.99 -12.18 2.27
CA VAL A 59 7.57 -13.38 1.63
C VAL A 59 7.68 -14.52 2.63
N ALA A 60 8.07 -14.26 3.87
CA ALA A 60 8.18 -15.29 4.90
C ALA A 60 6.84 -15.94 5.22
N GLN A 61 5.73 -15.20 5.21
CA GLN A 61 4.41 -15.74 5.55
C GLN A 61 3.64 -16.29 4.35
N THR A 62 3.79 -15.67 3.19
CA THR A 62 2.94 -15.93 2.01
C THR A 62 3.72 -16.38 0.77
N GLY A 63 5.05 -16.38 0.86
CA GLY A 63 5.94 -16.73 -0.24
C GLY A 63 5.94 -15.70 -1.37
N LEU A 64 6.60 -16.05 -2.47
CA LEU A 64 6.67 -15.23 -3.67
C LEU A 64 5.30 -15.02 -4.34
N ILE A 65 4.37 -15.97 -4.16
CA ILE A 65 3.01 -15.83 -4.70
C ILE A 65 2.29 -14.70 -3.99
N GLY A 66 2.30 -14.67 -2.66
CA GLY A 66 1.66 -13.61 -1.91
C GLY A 66 2.32 -12.25 -2.13
N LEU A 67 3.66 -12.19 -2.25
CA LEU A 67 4.35 -10.97 -2.66
C LEU A 67 3.90 -10.49 -4.06
N GLY A 68 3.77 -11.41 -5.02
CA GLY A 68 3.30 -11.10 -6.36
C GLY A 68 1.88 -10.52 -6.37
N VAL A 69 0.96 -11.14 -5.62
CA VAL A 69 -0.41 -10.64 -5.45
C VAL A 69 -0.42 -9.26 -4.77
N PHE A 70 0.41 -9.07 -3.74
CA PHE A 70 0.53 -7.80 -3.04
C PHE A 70 1.00 -6.66 -3.97
N ILE A 71 2.09 -6.89 -4.72
CA ILE A 71 2.62 -5.91 -5.69
C ILE A 71 1.57 -5.63 -6.77
N TRP A 72 0.92 -6.66 -7.30
CA TRP A 72 -0.12 -6.50 -8.31
C TRP A 72 -1.28 -5.63 -7.81
N MET A 73 -1.73 -5.84 -6.57
CA MET A 73 -2.80 -5.05 -5.97
C MET A 73 -2.43 -3.56 -5.88
N PHE A 74 -1.21 -3.24 -5.44
CA PHE A 74 -0.72 -1.86 -5.42
C PHE A 74 -0.59 -1.25 -6.82
N ILE A 75 -0.14 -2.02 -7.82
CA ILE A 75 -0.13 -1.58 -9.22
C ILE A 75 -1.56 -1.23 -9.66
N VAL A 76 -2.56 -2.04 -9.32
CA VAL A 76 -3.96 -1.75 -9.63
C VAL A 76 -4.42 -0.45 -8.97
N PHE A 77 -4.14 -0.25 -7.68
CA PHE A 77 -4.50 0.98 -6.97
C PHE A 77 -3.86 2.22 -7.57
N ILE A 78 -2.56 2.18 -7.87
CA ILE A 78 -1.82 3.29 -8.49
C ILE A 78 -2.39 3.59 -9.87
N ARG A 79 -2.68 2.57 -10.69
CA ARG A 79 -3.30 2.75 -12.02
C ARG A 79 -4.69 3.35 -11.92
N THR A 80 -5.49 2.93 -10.94
CA THR A 80 -6.83 3.50 -10.69
C THR A 80 -6.74 4.96 -10.26
N GLY A 81 -5.86 5.30 -9.33
CA GLY A 81 -5.63 6.68 -8.90
C GLY A 81 -5.11 7.58 -10.02
N ASN A 82 -4.17 7.08 -10.85
CA ASN A 82 -3.69 7.81 -12.02
C ASN A 82 -4.79 8.08 -13.03
N LYS A 83 -5.69 7.12 -13.29
CA LYS A 83 -6.85 7.35 -14.15
C LYS A 83 -7.79 8.40 -13.57
N ALA A 84 -8.06 8.37 -12.26
CA ALA A 84 -8.85 9.41 -11.61
C ALA A 84 -8.21 10.79 -11.75
N GLY A 85 -6.89 10.89 -11.51
CA GLY A 85 -6.14 12.13 -11.68
C GLY A 85 -6.15 12.65 -13.13
N GLN A 86 -6.08 11.76 -14.12
CA GLN A 86 -6.21 12.12 -15.54
C GLN A 86 -7.59 12.68 -15.88
N LEU A 87 -8.67 12.05 -15.39
CA LEU A 87 -10.04 12.52 -15.62
C LEU A 87 -10.32 13.87 -14.95
N LEU A 88 -9.63 14.17 -13.85
CA LEU A 88 -9.77 15.42 -13.10
C LEU A 88 -8.75 16.49 -13.51
N SER A 89 -7.88 16.19 -14.47
CA SER A 89 -6.73 17.03 -14.77
C SER A 89 -7.17 18.43 -15.23
N GLY A 90 -6.67 19.46 -14.55
CA GLY A 90 -6.97 20.85 -14.87
C GLY A 90 -8.22 21.41 -14.19
N HIS A 91 -8.96 20.61 -13.42
CA HIS A 91 -10.09 21.10 -12.62
C HIS A 91 -9.65 22.00 -11.46
N ARG A 92 -8.39 21.84 -10.99
CA ARG A 92 -7.77 22.57 -9.87
C ARG A 92 -8.61 22.54 -8.60
N ASN A 93 -9.21 21.38 -8.33
CA ASN A 93 -10.13 21.18 -7.22
C ASN A 93 -9.57 20.18 -6.19
N PHE A 94 -10.31 19.97 -5.10
CA PHE A 94 -9.94 19.01 -4.06
C PHE A 94 -9.82 17.57 -4.60
N GLU A 95 -10.72 17.16 -5.50
CA GLU A 95 -10.73 15.81 -6.07
C GLU A 95 -9.42 15.51 -6.82
N GLU A 96 -8.94 16.45 -7.65
CA GLU A 96 -7.66 16.33 -8.38
C GLU A 96 -6.47 16.27 -7.42
N ALA A 97 -6.44 17.15 -6.41
CA ALA A 97 -5.39 17.17 -5.40
C ALA A 97 -5.35 15.86 -4.60
N PHE A 98 -6.53 15.36 -4.19
CA PHE A 98 -6.69 14.10 -3.49
C PHE A 98 -6.21 12.92 -4.34
N ALA A 99 -6.62 12.87 -5.63
CA ALA A 99 -6.16 11.88 -6.62
C ALA A 99 -4.64 11.74 -6.65
N ASN A 100 -3.96 12.86 -6.89
CA ASN A 100 -2.51 12.90 -7.01
C ASN A 100 -1.81 12.61 -5.66
N ALA A 101 -2.34 13.13 -4.55
CA ALA A 101 -1.78 12.91 -3.23
C ALA A 101 -1.84 11.44 -2.81
N THR A 102 -2.95 10.73 -3.03
CA THR A 102 -3.02 9.30 -2.68
C THR A 102 -2.14 8.44 -3.56
N VAL A 103 -1.98 8.76 -4.85
CA VAL A 103 -1.02 8.05 -5.72
C VAL A 103 0.40 8.24 -5.20
N GLY A 104 0.83 9.48 -4.96
CA GLY A 104 2.14 9.78 -4.40
C GLY A 104 2.36 9.12 -3.04
N GLY A 105 1.36 9.19 -2.16
CA GLY A 105 1.36 8.53 -0.86
C GLY A 105 1.47 7.01 -0.94
N SER A 106 0.82 6.38 -1.92
CA SER A 106 0.89 4.92 -2.13
C SER A 106 2.29 4.49 -2.58
N VAL A 107 2.92 5.25 -3.48
CA VAL A 107 4.31 5.00 -3.91
C VAL A 107 5.27 5.21 -2.74
N SER A 108 5.12 6.30 -1.99
CA SER A 108 5.91 6.57 -0.78
C SER A 108 5.74 5.46 0.26
N ALA A 109 4.52 4.96 0.47
CA ALA A 109 4.25 3.86 1.39
C ALA A 109 5.00 2.60 0.98
N LEU A 110 4.98 2.22 -0.30
CA LEU A 110 5.74 1.06 -0.81
C LEU A 110 7.25 1.19 -0.56
N VAL A 111 7.83 2.37 -0.78
CA VAL A 111 9.25 2.58 -0.50
C VAL A 111 9.52 2.52 1.00
N ALA A 112 8.66 3.17 1.78
CA ALA A 112 8.79 3.24 3.23
C ALA A 112 8.68 1.85 3.87
N MET A 113 7.89 0.90 3.34
CA MET A 113 7.76 -0.46 3.88
C MET A 113 9.09 -1.22 4.11
N MET A 114 10.18 -0.80 3.49
CA MET A 114 11.52 -1.33 3.77
C MET A 114 12.00 -1.04 5.21
N LEU A 115 11.42 -0.03 5.86
CA LEU A 115 11.84 0.51 7.15
C LEU A 115 10.86 0.20 8.29
N GLY A 116 9.66 -0.31 8.00
CA GLY A 116 8.68 -0.66 9.04
C GLY A 116 7.30 -1.09 8.52
N ASP A 117 6.38 -1.32 9.46
CA ASP A 117 5.10 -2.01 9.22
C ASP A 117 3.89 -1.06 9.28
N TRP A 118 3.85 -0.07 8.38
CA TRP A 118 2.74 0.89 8.25
C TRP A 118 1.77 0.57 7.12
N VAL A 119 1.99 -0.51 6.36
CA VAL A 119 1.06 -0.96 5.31
C VAL A 119 0.40 -2.27 5.72
N LEU A 120 1.19 -3.26 6.13
CA LEU A 120 0.71 -4.51 6.68
C LEU A 120 1.23 -4.67 8.12
N PRO A 121 0.39 -4.42 9.14
CA PRO A 121 0.82 -4.52 10.52
C PRO A 121 0.86 -6.00 10.92
N PHE A 122 2.06 -6.56 11.02
CA PHE A 122 2.22 -7.91 11.55
C PHE A 122 2.26 -7.86 13.08
N ALA A 123 1.36 -8.62 13.72
CA ALA A 123 1.17 -8.59 15.17
C ALA A 123 2.45 -8.94 15.95
N TYR A 124 3.34 -9.75 15.37
CA TYR A 124 4.61 -10.12 16.00
C TYR A 124 5.70 -9.03 15.88
N ASN A 125 5.49 -7.97 15.08
CA ASN A 125 6.43 -6.86 14.94
C ASN A 125 6.09 -5.71 15.90
N GLN A 126 4.82 -5.32 15.96
CA GLN A 126 4.39 -4.12 16.70
C GLN A 126 3.21 -4.37 17.65
N GLY A 127 2.73 -5.60 17.78
CA GLY A 127 1.54 -5.92 18.57
C GLY A 127 0.24 -5.45 17.91
N ILE A 128 -0.90 -5.80 18.51
CA ILE A 128 -2.23 -5.45 17.99
C ILE A 128 -2.52 -3.95 18.13
N GLY A 129 -1.98 -3.30 19.17
CA GLY A 129 -2.20 -1.87 19.44
C GLY A 129 -1.65 -0.92 18.37
N SER A 130 -0.73 -1.38 17.52
CA SER A 130 -0.14 -0.56 16.46
C SER A 130 -0.83 -0.71 15.10
N PHE A 131 -1.93 -1.49 15.02
CA PHE A 131 -2.67 -1.69 13.77
C PHE A 131 -3.29 -0.40 13.23
N ASP A 132 -3.59 0.55 14.13
CA ASP A 132 -4.14 1.86 13.80
C ASP A 132 -3.24 2.65 12.83
N ASN A 133 -1.94 2.40 12.84
CA ASN A 133 -0.98 3.05 11.94
C ASN A 133 -1.21 2.67 10.47
N ALA A 134 -1.63 1.44 10.20
CA ALA A 134 -1.86 0.97 8.85
C ALA A 134 -3.23 1.39 8.30
N LEU A 135 -4.18 1.71 9.18
CA LEU A 135 -5.55 2.06 8.81
C LEU A 135 -5.61 3.17 7.77
N TYR A 136 -4.82 4.22 7.96
CA TYR A 136 -4.86 5.40 7.09
C TYR A 136 -4.50 5.07 5.64
N THR A 137 -3.47 4.26 5.40
CA THR A 137 -3.09 3.86 4.04
C THR A 137 -4.25 3.20 3.31
N TRP A 138 -4.92 2.24 3.96
CA TRP A 138 -6.06 1.53 3.37
C TRP A 138 -7.28 2.42 3.20
N LEU A 139 -7.54 3.32 4.16
CA LEU A 139 -8.64 4.28 4.08
C LEU A 139 -8.46 5.21 2.87
N PHE A 140 -7.28 5.82 2.70
CA PHE A 140 -7.00 6.72 1.58
C PHE A 140 -7.11 5.99 0.23
N ILE A 141 -6.58 4.78 0.12
CA ILE A 141 -6.71 3.96 -1.10
C ILE A 141 -8.19 3.62 -1.38
N GLY A 142 -8.96 3.25 -0.37
CA GLY A 142 -10.40 2.96 -0.52
C GLY A 142 -11.19 4.19 -0.99
N CYS A 143 -10.94 5.35 -0.38
CA CYS A 143 -11.50 6.63 -0.82
C CYS A 143 -11.10 6.96 -2.27
N MET A 144 -9.85 6.68 -2.66
CA MET A 144 -9.37 6.91 -4.03
C MET A 144 -10.11 6.08 -5.07
N VAL A 145 -10.31 4.79 -4.79
CA VAL A 145 -11.04 3.88 -5.68
C VAL A 145 -12.50 4.33 -5.81
N SER A 146 -13.12 4.75 -4.71
CA SER A 146 -14.48 5.31 -4.73
C SER A 146 -14.56 6.57 -5.59
N LEU A 147 -13.61 7.50 -5.43
CA LEU A 147 -13.52 8.72 -6.24
C LEU A 147 -13.40 8.38 -7.73
N TYR A 148 -12.55 7.42 -8.10
CA TYR A 148 -12.43 6.98 -9.49
C TYR A 148 -13.78 6.56 -10.09
N HIS A 149 -14.55 5.75 -9.36
CA HIS A 149 -15.85 5.29 -9.84
C HIS A 149 -16.86 6.43 -9.99
N ILE A 150 -16.88 7.38 -9.06
CA ILE A 150 -17.75 8.57 -9.12
C ILE A 150 -17.41 9.43 -10.34
N VAL A 151 -16.13 9.76 -10.53
CA VAL A 151 -15.68 10.63 -11.63
C VAL A 151 -15.89 9.95 -12.98
N ASN A 152 -15.55 8.65 -13.08
CA ASN A 152 -15.75 7.89 -14.30
C ASN A 152 -17.24 7.78 -14.66
N ALA A 153 -18.14 7.67 -13.68
CA ALA A 153 -19.58 7.71 -13.95
C ALA A 153 -20.04 9.07 -14.48
N ARG A 154 -19.64 10.18 -13.84
CA ARG A 154 -19.95 11.56 -14.27
C ARG A 154 -19.49 11.82 -15.71
N GLU A 155 -18.26 11.41 -16.05
CA GLU A 155 -17.72 11.59 -17.39
C GLU A 155 -18.52 10.81 -18.45
N ASN A 156 -18.91 9.58 -18.13
CA ASN A 156 -19.74 8.75 -19.02
C ASN A 156 -21.16 9.31 -19.19
N GLU A 157 -21.71 9.98 -18.19
CA GLU A 157 -23.00 10.68 -18.29
C GLU A 157 -22.90 11.93 -19.17
N LEU A 158 -21.84 12.72 -19.01
CA LEU A 158 -21.57 13.90 -19.86
C LEU A 158 -21.41 13.50 -21.34
N TYR A 159 -20.69 12.42 -21.62
CA TYR A 159 -20.50 11.91 -22.98
C TYR A 159 -21.82 11.45 -23.64
N LYS A 160 -22.76 10.93 -22.85
CA LYS A 160 -24.08 10.46 -23.34
C LYS A 160 -25.11 11.56 -23.49
N ALA A 161 -24.89 12.74 -22.89
CA ALA A 161 -25.81 13.85 -22.99
C ALA A 161 -25.90 14.34 -24.45
N PRO A 162 -27.11 14.58 -25.00
CA PRO A 162 -27.23 15.17 -26.32
C PRO A 162 -26.50 16.52 -26.37
N PRO A 163 -25.88 16.88 -27.51
CA PRO A 163 -25.16 18.15 -27.63
C PRO A 163 -26.07 19.30 -27.21
N ALA A 164 -25.53 20.21 -26.40
CA ALA A 164 -26.27 21.36 -25.91
C ALA A 164 -26.88 22.13 -27.08
N ASP A 165 -28.21 22.30 -27.04
CA ASP A 165 -28.94 23.06 -28.06
C ASP A 165 -28.43 24.51 -28.10
N PRO A 166 -27.76 24.93 -29.18
CA PRO A 166 -27.19 26.27 -29.30
C PRO A 166 -28.25 27.38 -29.19
N SER A 167 -29.52 27.06 -29.47
CA SER A 167 -30.61 28.04 -29.46
C SER A 167 -31.01 28.48 -28.05
N LYS A 168 -30.67 27.70 -27.01
CA LYS A 168 -31.00 28.03 -25.61
C LYS A 168 -29.97 28.94 -24.93
N VAL A 169 -28.79 29.14 -25.51
CA VAL A 169 -27.70 29.94 -24.93
C VAL A 169 -27.86 31.45 -25.22
N ILE A 170 -28.63 31.82 -26.25
CA ILE A 170 -28.74 33.21 -26.74
C ILE A 170 -29.78 34.05 -25.95
N SER A 171 -30.56 33.45 -25.04
CA SER A 171 -31.68 34.15 -24.38
C SER A 171 -31.32 34.99 -23.14
N ILE A 172 -30.05 35.10 -22.72
CA ILE A 172 -29.67 35.74 -21.44
C ILE A 172 -28.94 37.09 -21.63
N SER A 173 -29.27 37.87 -22.66
CA SER A 173 -28.64 39.20 -22.86
C SER A 173 -29.61 40.36 -23.16
N ARG A 174 -30.84 40.32 -22.65
CA ARG A 174 -31.73 41.48 -22.63
C ARG A 174 -32.62 41.48 -21.39
N ILE A 175 -32.12 42.00 -20.27
CA ILE A 175 -32.86 42.85 -19.32
C ILE A 175 -31.87 43.88 -18.78
#